data_AF-W1TVV1-F1
#
_entry.id   AF-W1TVV1-F1
#
_cell.length_a   1.000
_cell.length_b   1.000
_cell.length_c   1.000
_cell.angle_alpha   90.00
_cell.angle_beta   90.00
_cell.angle_gamma   90.00
#
_symmetry.space_group_name_H-M   'P 1'
#
loop_
_entity.id
_entity.type
_entity.pdbx_description
1 polymer ?
#
loop_
_entity_poly.entity_id
_entity_poly.type
_entity_poly.pdbx_seq_one_letter_code
_entity_poly.pdbx_strand_id
1 'polypeptide(L)'
;MQVKNISKRLRKVAGFVPQDAKILDVGSDHAYLPIYLIQQGRLSSAIAGEVVEGPYQSAVTNVADNHMSDKISVRLANGLVAFDKKDQIDVIIIAGMGGRLIADILDNGSAKLASVKRLILQPNNREDELRRWLCGHDFQITEEAIVEENGKFYEIMIAEQGHQVLNAEQERFGPYLMREQSAVFLDKWQREVDKLEKALAKIPEKNLTERSAMSQRIKQIKEVLHAGK
;
A
#
# COMPACT_ATOMS: atom_id res chain seq x y z
N MET A 1 26.87 7.65 11.38
CA MET A 1 25.98 7.74 10.22
C MET A 1 24.73 8.50 10.59
N GLN A 2 24.27 9.41 9.73
CA GLN A 2 22.99 10.07 9.91
C GLN A 2 21.87 9.10 9.51
N VAL A 3 20.86 8.92 10.37
CA VAL A 3 19.70 8.07 10.05
C VAL A 3 18.97 8.68 8.85
N LYS A 4 18.66 7.86 7.84
CA LYS A 4 17.94 8.28 6.65
C LYS A 4 16.55 8.77 7.06
N ASN A 5 16.25 10.02 6.74
CA ASN A 5 14.94 10.58 6.99
C ASN A 5 13.97 10.10 5.89
N ILE A 6 12.97 9.30 6.25
CA ILE A 6 11.91 8.86 5.34
C ILE A 6 10.59 9.59 5.66
N SER A 7 9.72 9.70 4.65
CA SER A 7 8.44 10.42 4.76
C SER A 7 7.51 9.77 5.80
N LYS A 8 6.53 10.52 6.31
CA LYS A 8 5.53 10.03 7.27
C LYS A 8 4.80 8.81 6.73
N ARG A 9 4.49 8.80 5.43
CA ARG A 9 3.92 7.65 4.71
C ARG A 9 4.81 6.42 4.82
N LEU A 10 6.09 6.53 4.46
CA LEU A 10 7.03 5.41 4.53
C LEU A 10 7.35 4.99 5.97
N ARG A 11 7.36 5.91 6.94
CA ARG A 11 7.47 5.55 8.37
C ARG A 11 6.29 4.71 8.83
N LYS A 12 5.08 5.02 8.37
CA LYS A 12 3.88 4.23 8.71
C LYS A 12 3.97 2.83 8.11
N VAL A 13 4.42 2.71 6.85
CA VAL A 13 4.72 1.40 6.20
C VAL A 13 5.79 0.63 6.99
N ALA A 14 6.91 1.29 7.34
CA ALA A 14 7.99 0.70 8.13
C ALA A 14 7.51 0.17 9.49
N GLY A 15 6.47 0.79 10.09
CA GLY A 15 5.88 0.35 11.35
C GLY A 15 5.40 -1.11 11.33
N PHE A 16 4.89 -1.59 10.19
CA PHE A 16 4.27 -2.92 10.05
C PHE A 16 5.25 -4.05 9.70
N VAL A 17 6.53 -3.72 9.51
CA VAL A 17 7.58 -4.70 9.24
C VAL A 17 7.93 -5.45 10.54
N PRO A 18 7.78 -6.78 10.62
CA PRO A 18 8.19 -7.56 11.78
C PRO A 18 9.69 -7.42 12.06
N GLN A 19 10.07 -7.58 13.32
CA GLN A 19 11.47 -7.59 13.73
C GLN A 19 12.24 -8.73 13.03
N ASP A 20 13.49 -8.45 12.66
CA ASP A 20 14.44 -9.38 12.01
C ASP A 20 13.98 -9.97 10.67
N ALA A 21 12.95 -9.39 10.05
CA ALA A 21 12.43 -9.86 8.77
C ALA A 21 13.47 -9.76 7.64
N LYS A 22 13.36 -10.66 6.66
CA LYS A 22 13.96 -10.48 5.33
C LYS A 22 12.90 -9.90 4.38
N ILE A 23 13.19 -8.75 3.77
CA ILE A 23 12.20 -8.05 2.95
C ILE A 23 12.58 -7.97 1.49
N LEU A 24 11.56 -7.91 0.63
CA LEU A 24 11.64 -7.35 -0.71
C LEU A 24 10.86 -6.03 -0.74
N ASP A 25 11.51 -4.95 -1.13
CA ASP A 25 10.88 -3.65 -1.41
C ASP A 25 10.81 -3.45 -2.93
N VAL A 26 9.60 -3.50 -3.50
CA VAL A 26 9.37 -3.45 -4.94
C VAL A 26 9.14 -2.01 -5.40
N GLY A 27 9.96 -1.54 -6.33
CA GLY A 27 9.98 -0.14 -6.75
C GLY A 27 10.40 0.76 -5.60
N SER A 28 11.51 0.41 -4.97
CA SER A 28 11.98 1.00 -3.71
C SER A 28 12.22 2.51 -3.78
N ASP A 29 12.52 3.01 -4.99
CA ASP A 29 12.81 4.39 -5.32
C ASP A 29 13.88 4.98 -4.39
N HIS A 30 15.15 4.70 -4.72
CA HIS A 30 16.36 5.07 -3.98
C HIS A 30 16.72 4.22 -2.74
N ALA A 31 16.07 3.07 -2.50
CA ALA A 31 16.37 2.18 -1.37
C ALA A 31 16.22 2.82 0.03
N TYR A 32 15.44 3.91 0.15
CA TYR A 32 15.37 4.65 1.42
C TYR A 32 14.69 3.86 2.54
N LEU A 33 13.63 3.11 2.24
CA LEU A 33 12.94 2.28 3.22
C LEU A 33 13.82 1.14 3.75
N PRO A 34 14.47 0.31 2.92
CA PRO A 34 15.35 -0.75 3.42
C PRO A 34 16.57 -0.20 4.17
N ILE A 35 17.18 0.90 3.70
CA ILE A 35 18.28 1.57 4.42
C ILE A 35 17.80 2.01 5.81
N TYR A 36 16.67 2.71 5.89
CA TYR A 36 16.11 3.16 7.16
C TYR A 36 15.88 2.00 8.13
N LEU A 37 15.25 0.92 7.66
CA LEU A 37 14.93 -0.22 8.51
C LEU A 37 16.18 -0.99 8.99
N ILE A 38 17.22 -1.10 8.16
CA ILE A 38 18.54 -1.65 8.58
C ILE A 38 19.20 -0.75 9.63
N GLN A 39 19.17 0.57 9.46
CA GLN A 39 19.72 1.52 10.44
C GLN A 39 19.00 1.45 11.80
N GLN A 40 17.71 1.11 11.79
CA GLN A 40 16.93 0.89 13.02
C GLN A 40 17.14 -0.51 13.62
N GLY A 41 17.97 -1.37 13.01
CA GLY A 41 18.19 -2.74 13.48
C GLY A 41 16.95 -3.62 13.38
N ARG A 42 16.04 -3.34 12.42
CA ARG A 42 14.75 -4.04 12.29
C ARG A 42 14.75 -5.15 11.24
N LEU A 43 15.81 -5.27 10.45
CA LEU A 43 15.90 -6.22 9.34
C LEU A 43 17.14 -7.10 9.46
N SER A 44 16.98 -8.35 9.03
CA SER A 44 18.11 -9.25 8.77
C SER A 44 18.81 -8.89 7.46
N SER A 45 18.03 -8.71 6.39
CA SER A 45 18.50 -8.32 5.06
C SER A 45 17.35 -7.80 4.21
N ALA A 46 17.65 -7.11 3.11
CA ALA A 46 16.66 -6.61 2.18
C ALA A 46 17.06 -6.82 0.72
N ILE A 47 16.06 -6.91 -0.16
CA ILE A 47 16.19 -6.72 -1.59
C ILE A 47 15.44 -5.44 -1.97
N ALA A 48 16.12 -4.52 -2.67
CA ALA A 48 15.48 -3.38 -3.32
C ALA A 48 15.34 -3.71 -4.82
N GLY A 49 14.10 -3.93 -5.27
CA GLY A 49 13.79 -4.22 -6.66
C GLY A 49 13.46 -2.95 -7.44
N GLU A 50 14.10 -2.74 -8.58
CA GLU A 50 13.85 -1.59 -9.46
C GLU A 50 13.63 -2.06 -10.89
N VAL A 51 12.71 -1.44 -11.64
CA VAL A 51 12.43 -1.83 -13.04
C VAL A 51 13.14 -0.94 -14.06
N VAL A 52 13.61 0.24 -13.65
CA VAL A 52 14.28 1.23 -14.51
C VAL A 52 15.71 1.48 -14.04
N GLU A 53 16.62 1.65 -15.00
CA GLU A 53 18.05 1.83 -14.75
C GLU A 53 18.38 3.03 -13.84
N GLY A 54 17.70 4.17 -14.03
CA GLY A 54 17.93 5.38 -13.23
C GLY A 54 17.67 5.17 -11.72
N PRO A 55 16.46 4.75 -11.32
CA PRO A 55 16.16 4.35 -9.95
C PRO A 55 17.07 3.23 -9.42
N TYR A 56 17.38 2.23 -10.25
CA TYR A 56 18.33 1.16 -9.91
C TYR A 56 19.71 1.69 -9.51
N GLN A 57 20.34 2.51 -10.37
CA GLN A 57 21.65 3.10 -10.07
C GLN A 57 21.62 4.02 -8.84
N SER A 58 20.50 4.73 -8.66
CA SER A 58 20.30 5.57 -7.49
C SER A 58 20.21 4.75 -6.20
N ALA A 59 19.50 3.62 -6.22
CA ALA A 59 19.41 2.69 -5.11
C ALA A 59 20.78 2.05 -4.81
N VAL A 60 21.53 1.61 -5.83
CA VAL A 60 22.90 1.08 -5.69
C VAL A 60 23.81 2.08 -4.99
N THR A 61 23.84 3.32 -5.48
CA THR A 61 24.66 4.41 -4.90
C THR A 61 24.29 4.66 -3.45
N ASN A 62 22.99 4.80 -3.14
CA ASN A 62 22.54 5.05 -1.78
C ASN A 62 22.89 3.91 -0.80
N VAL A 63 22.76 2.65 -1.23
CA VAL A 63 23.14 1.49 -0.41
C VAL A 63 24.65 1.48 -0.13
N ALA A 64 25.46 1.79 -1.14
CA ALA A 64 26.93 1.86 -1.00
C ALA A 64 27.38 3.01 -0.09
N ASP A 65 26.81 4.20 -0.26
CA ASP A 65 27.10 5.39 0.54
C ASP A 65 26.71 5.22 2.02
N ASN A 66 25.72 4.36 2.29
CA ASN A 66 25.32 3.98 3.65
C ASN A 66 26.04 2.71 4.15
N HIS A 67 27.00 2.18 3.40
CA HIS A 67 27.79 0.97 3.73
C HIS A 67 26.91 -0.25 4.09
N MET A 68 25.88 -0.51 3.30
CA MET A 68 24.90 -1.58 3.54
C MET A 68 24.87 -2.65 2.43
N SER A 69 25.87 -2.67 1.55
CA SER A 69 25.92 -3.61 0.43
C SER A 69 26.01 -5.08 0.86
N ASP A 70 26.39 -5.35 2.11
CA ASP A 70 26.38 -6.67 2.74
C ASP A 70 24.96 -7.12 3.18
N LYS A 71 24.04 -6.18 3.38
CA LYS A 71 22.69 -6.44 3.90
C LYS A 71 21.57 -6.13 2.91
N ILE A 72 21.81 -5.26 1.94
CA ILE A 72 20.81 -4.82 0.96
C ILE A 72 21.31 -5.17 -0.45
N SER A 73 20.60 -6.06 -1.13
CA SER A 73 20.84 -6.38 -2.54
C SER A 73 19.92 -5.51 -3.41
N VAL A 74 20.49 -4.72 -4.32
CA VAL A 74 19.71 -3.95 -5.30
C VAL A 74 19.64 -4.75 -6.60
N ARG A 75 18.44 -4.94 -7.15
CA ARG A 75 18.23 -5.79 -8.34
C ARG A 75 17.37 -5.07 -9.37
N LEU A 76 17.85 -5.03 -10.62
CA LEU A 76 17.09 -4.54 -11.75
C LEU A 76 16.14 -5.66 -12.24
N ALA A 77 14.87 -5.58 -11.90
CA ALA A 77 13.85 -6.57 -12.22
C ALA A 77 12.43 -5.97 -12.19
N ASN A 78 11.53 -6.55 -12.98
CA ASN A 78 10.13 -6.15 -12.99
C ASN A 78 9.35 -6.88 -11.88
N GLY A 79 8.88 -6.14 -10.88
CA GLY A 79 8.03 -6.68 -9.81
C GLY A 79 8.69 -7.82 -9.03
N LEU A 80 7.96 -8.92 -8.89
CA LEU A 80 8.39 -10.11 -8.12
C LEU A 80 9.46 -10.96 -8.82
N VAL A 81 9.90 -10.57 -10.03
CA VAL A 81 11.12 -11.14 -10.64
C VAL A 81 12.36 -10.84 -9.79
N ALA A 82 12.33 -9.79 -8.97
CA ALA A 82 13.46 -9.37 -8.14
C ALA A 82 13.94 -10.40 -7.11
N PHE A 83 13.14 -11.40 -6.72
CA PHE A 83 13.55 -12.40 -5.73
C PHE A 83 13.26 -13.84 -6.15
N ASP A 84 14.01 -14.77 -5.58
CA ASP A 84 13.85 -16.22 -5.76
C ASP A 84 13.68 -16.93 -4.41
N LYS A 85 13.27 -18.20 -4.44
CA LYS A 85 13.06 -19.03 -3.24
C LYS A 85 14.28 -19.06 -2.30
N LYS A 86 15.49 -19.01 -2.85
CA LYS A 86 16.76 -19.00 -2.08
C LYS A 86 16.94 -17.75 -1.22
N ASP A 87 16.30 -16.64 -1.59
CA ASP A 87 16.40 -15.38 -0.85
C ASP A 87 15.64 -15.44 0.49
N GLN A 88 14.65 -16.36 0.61
CA GLN A 88 13.86 -16.57 1.82
C GLN A 88 13.20 -15.27 2.32
N ILE A 89 12.51 -14.57 1.42
CA ILE A 89 11.79 -13.33 1.74
C ILE A 89 10.58 -13.63 2.63
N ASP A 90 10.52 -13.00 3.80
CA ASP A 90 9.40 -13.08 4.73
C ASP A 90 8.30 -12.07 4.38
N VAL A 91 8.69 -10.87 3.94
CA VAL A 91 7.78 -9.73 3.74
C VAL A 91 8.03 -9.08 2.39
N ILE A 92 6.95 -8.82 1.66
CA ILE A 92 6.99 -7.98 0.45
C ILE A 92 6.35 -6.64 0.76
N ILE A 93 7.02 -5.57 0.38
CA ILE A 93 6.54 -4.20 0.46
C ILE A 93 6.36 -3.67 -0.96
N ILE A 94 5.19 -3.10 -1.25
CA ILE A 94 4.91 -2.40 -2.51
C ILE A 94 4.20 -1.09 -2.15
N ALA A 95 4.91 0.03 -2.27
CA ALA A 95 4.40 1.33 -1.85
C ALA A 95 4.51 2.37 -2.97
N GLY A 96 3.52 3.26 -3.07
CA GLY A 96 3.56 4.37 -4.03
C GLY A 96 3.12 4.04 -5.44
N MET A 97 2.45 2.90 -5.65
CA MET A 97 1.91 2.48 -6.94
C MET A 97 0.37 2.53 -6.95
N GLY A 98 -0.26 2.51 -8.12
CA GLY A 98 -1.73 2.39 -8.21
C GLY A 98 -2.19 0.98 -7.81
N GLY A 99 -3.35 0.84 -7.17
CA GLY A 99 -3.82 -0.44 -6.64
C GLY A 99 -3.92 -1.55 -7.68
N ARG A 100 -4.33 -1.23 -8.91
CA ARG A 100 -4.34 -2.18 -10.03
C ARG A 100 -2.93 -2.67 -10.39
N LEU A 101 -1.95 -1.75 -10.48
CA LEU A 101 -0.57 -2.13 -10.77
C LEU A 101 0.02 -3.00 -9.66
N ILE A 102 -0.30 -2.71 -8.39
CA ILE A 102 0.11 -3.57 -7.27
C ILE A 102 -0.49 -4.98 -7.45
N ALA A 103 -1.79 -5.08 -7.73
CA ALA A 103 -2.45 -6.35 -8.00
C ALA A 103 -1.78 -7.10 -9.16
N ASP A 104 -1.52 -6.43 -10.28
CA ASP A 104 -0.85 -7.03 -11.45
C ASP A 104 0.56 -7.54 -11.11
N ILE A 105 1.33 -6.82 -10.28
CA ILE A 105 2.66 -7.27 -9.83
C ILE A 105 2.55 -8.55 -8.99
N LEU A 106 1.57 -8.59 -8.08
CA LEU A 106 1.35 -9.76 -7.22
C LEU A 106 0.86 -10.96 -8.03
N ASP A 107 -0.05 -10.73 -8.99
CA ASP A 107 -0.61 -11.74 -9.88
C ASP A 107 0.46 -12.43 -10.72
N ASN A 108 1.30 -11.62 -11.38
CA ASN A 108 2.40 -12.09 -12.22
C ASN A 108 3.47 -12.88 -11.44
N GLY A 109 3.55 -12.69 -10.11
CA GLY A 109 4.49 -13.41 -9.24
C GLY A 109 3.83 -14.33 -8.23
N SER A 110 2.54 -14.66 -8.40
CA SER A 110 1.72 -15.42 -7.45
C SER A 110 2.37 -16.73 -6.99
N ALA A 111 3.03 -17.46 -7.90
CA ALA A 111 3.74 -18.70 -7.59
C ALA A 111 4.88 -18.55 -6.56
N LYS A 112 5.41 -17.33 -6.36
CA LYS A 112 6.45 -17.04 -5.37
C LYS A 112 5.88 -16.59 -4.02
N LEU A 113 4.59 -16.25 -3.96
CA LEU A 113 3.97 -15.68 -2.77
C LEU A 113 3.68 -16.73 -1.68
N ALA A 114 3.64 -18.02 -2.02
CA ALA A 114 3.35 -19.08 -1.06
C ALA A 114 4.34 -19.15 0.13
N SER A 115 5.58 -18.69 -0.06
CA SER A 115 6.59 -18.63 1.01
C SER A 115 6.63 -17.30 1.76
N VAL A 116 5.87 -16.29 1.31
CA VAL A 116 5.86 -14.94 1.87
C VAL A 116 4.81 -14.90 2.98
N LYS A 117 5.22 -14.46 4.17
CA LYS A 117 4.34 -14.42 5.35
C LYS A 117 3.42 -13.21 5.34
N ARG A 118 3.92 -12.08 4.83
CA ARG A 118 3.21 -10.80 4.91
C ARG A 118 3.44 -9.92 3.67
N LEU A 119 2.38 -9.27 3.24
CA LEU A 119 2.39 -8.18 2.28
C LEU A 119 2.09 -6.87 3.01
N ILE A 120 2.88 -5.83 2.74
CA ILE A 120 2.62 -4.46 3.21
C ILE A 120 2.45 -3.59 1.96
N LEU A 121 1.21 -3.20 1.70
CA LEU A 121 0.82 -2.61 0.42
C LEU A 121 0.31 -1.21 0.64
N GLN A 122 0.84 -0.24 -0.10
CA GLN A 122 0.38 1.14 -0.06
C GLN A 122 0.00 1.57 -1.48
N PRO A 123 -1.27 1.37 -1.89
CA PRO A 123 -1.80 1.90 -3.13
C PRO A 123 -2.04 3.42 -3.04
N ASN A 124 -1.79 4.14 -4.14
CA ASN A 124 -2.09 5.57 -4.29
C ASN A 124 -3.54 5.83 -4.72
N ASN A 125 -4.23 4.82 -5.23
CA ASN A 125 -5.61 4.83 -5.70
C ASN A 125 -6.09 3.38 -5.92
N ARG A 126 -7.38 3.20 -6.21
CA ARG A 126 -7.97 1.89 -6.53
C ARG A 126 -7.74 0.88 -5.40
N GLU A 127 -7.85 1.36 -4.17
CA GLU A 127 -7.70 0.58 -2.95
C GLU A 127 -8.74 -0.56 -2.93
N ASP A 128 -9.93 -0.30 -3.42
CA ASP A 128 -11.03 -1.26 -3.60
C ASP A 128 -10.71 -2.41 -4.56
N GLU A 129 -10.01 -2.13 -5.66
CA GLU A 129 -9.54 -3.16 -6.60
C GLU A 129 -8.46 -4.04 -5.96
N LEU A 130 -7.56 -3.44 -5.18
CA LEU A 130 -6.52 -4.19 -4.48
C LEU A 130 -7.10 -5.09 -3.38
N ARG A 131 -8.06 -4.61 -2.59
CA ARG A 131 -8.76 -5.46 -1.59
C ARG A 131 -9.44 -6.65 -2.23
N ARG A 132 -10.15 -6.44 -3.34
CA ARG A 132 -10.78 -7.53 -4.10
C ARG A 132 -9.77 -8.54 -4.63
N TRP A 133 -8.63 -8.07 -5.15
CA TRP A 133 -7.57 -8.97 -5.61
C TRP A 133 -7.03 -9.82 -4.47
N LEU A 134 -6.75 -9.22 -3.30
CA LEU A 134 -6.25 -9.93 -2.11
C LEU A 134 -7.21 -11.06 -1.71
N CYS A 135 -8.48 -10.74 -1.48
CA CYS A 135 -9.47 -11.72 -1.06
C CYS A 135 -9.73 -12.80 -2.13
N GLY A 136 -9.62 -12.45 -3.42
CA GLY A 136 -9.74 -13.38 -4.53
C GLY A 136 -8.55 -14.35 -4.70
N HIS A 137 -7.43 -14.11 -4.00
CA HIS A 137 -6.20 -14.90 -4.10
C HIS A 137 -5.77 -15.47 -2.74
N ASP A 138 -6.73 -15.76 -1.86
CA ASP A 138 -6.51 -16.34 -0.53
C ASP A 138 -5.52 -15.51 0.33
N PHE A 139 -5.64 -14.19 0.23
CA PHE A 139 -5.10 -13.26 1.23
C PHE A 139 -6.22 -12.65 2.06
N GLN A 140 -5.96 -12.56 3.36
CA GLN A 140 -6.78 -11.81 4.29
C GLN A 140 -6.04 -10.54 4.72
N ILE A 141 -6.76 -9.43 4.78
CA ILE A 141 -6.29 -8.18 5.36
C ILE A 141 -6.33 -8.36 6.87
N THR A 142 -5.20 -8.16 7.55
CA THR A 142 -5.06 -8.33 9.00
C THR A 142 -5.03 -7.01 9.75
N GLU A 143 -4.54 -5.95 9.09
CA GLU A 143 -4.47 -4.59 9.61
C GLU A 143 -4.56 -3.59 8.45
N GLU A 144 -5.08 -2.39 8.73
CA GLU A 144 -4.98 -1.26 7.81
C GLU A 144 -4.59 0.00 8.57
N ALA A 145 -4.03 0.97 7.85
CA ALA A 145 -3.83 2.30 8.35
C ALA A 145 -4.07 3.34 7.27
N ILE A 146 -4.41 4.56 7.69
CA ILE A 146 -4.52 5.71 6.81
C ILE A 146 -3.66 6.86 7.35
N VAL A 147 -2.98 7.55 6.44
CA VAL A 147 -2.12 8.69 6.79
C VAL A 147 -2.32 9.84 5.81
N GLU A 148 -2.43 11.06 6.34
CA GLU A 148 -2.34 12.28 5.55
C GLU A 148 -0.89 12.78 5.51
N GLU A 149 -0.39 13.06 4.32
CA GLU A 149 0.91 13.69 4.05
C GLU A 149 0.78 14.62 2.83
N ASN A 150 1.18 15.88 2.98
CA ASN A 150 1.12 16.92 1.94
C ASN A 150 -0.28 17.07 1.30
N GLY A 151 -1.34 17.03 2.12
CA GLY A 151 -2.74 17.16 1.68
C GLY A 151 -3.28 15.96 0.89
N LYS A 152 -2.54 14.86 0.82
CA LYS A 152 -2.95 13.59 0.20
C LYS A 152 -3.14 12.52 1.27
N PHE A 153 -4.09 11.62 1.03
CA PHE A 153 -4.39 10.49 1.90
C PHE A 153 -3.82 9.22 1.30
N TYR A 154 -3.16 8.41 2.13
CA TYR A 154 -2.57 7.14 1.74
C TYR A 154 -3.10 6.05 2.66
N GLU A 155 -3.74 5.04 2.07
CA GLU A 155 -4.12 3.82 2.78
C GLU A 155 -3.00 2.79 2.67
N ILE A 156 -2.77 2.05 3.76
CA ILE A 156 -1.78 0.99 3.87
C ILE A 156 -2.54 -0.25 4.32
N MET A 157 -2.39 -1.35 3.59
CA MET A 157 -3.01 -2.64 3.88
C MET A 157 -1.93 -3.65 4.23
N ILE A 158 -2.14 -4.38 5.32
CA ILE A 158 -1.30 -5.49 5.72
C ILE A 158 -2.11 -6.74 5.43
N ALA A 159 -1.56 -7.62 4.60
CA ALA A 159 -2.22 -8.85 4.21
C ALA A 159 -1.32 -10.06 4.44
N GLU A 160 -1.94 -11.16 4.82
CA GLU A 160 -1.28 -12.45 5.06
C GLU A 160 -2.10 -13.55 4.39
N GLN A 161 -1.50 -14.73 4.21
CA GLN A 161 -2.19 -15.90 3.67
C GLN A 161 -3.43 -16.21 4.53
N GLY A 162 -4.58 -16.38 3.90
CA GLY A 162 -5.84 -16.66 4.57
C GLY A 162 -7.06 -16.30 3.73
N HIS A 163 -8.18 -16.91 4.04
CA HIS A 163 -9.42 -16.67 3.32
C HIS A 163 -10.25 -15.57 4.00
N GLN A 164 -10.69 -14.58 3.23
CA GLN A 164 -11.55 -13.50 3.70
C GLN A 164 -12.56 -13.13 2.62
N VAL A 165 -13.80 -12.85 3.03
CA VAL A 165 -14.84 -12.30 2.16
C VAL A 165 -15.22 -10.93 2.67
N LEU A 166 -15.16 -9.93 1.80
CA LEU A 166 -15.54 -8.56 2.10
C LEU A 166 -16.88 -8.22 1.44
N ASN A 167 -17.70 -7.44 2.12
CA ASN A 167 -18.85 -6.80 1.47
C ASN A 167 -18.41 -5.53 0.71
N ALA A 168 -19.30 -4.96 -0.09
CA ALA A 168 -18.99 -3.80 -0.93
C ALA A 168 -18.51 -2.56 -0.14
N GLU A 169 -18.96 -2.39 1.11
CA GLU A 169 -18.48 -1.30 1.96
C GLU A 169 -17.06 -1.58 2.45
N GLN A 170 -16.77 -2.81 2.88
CA GLN A 170 -15.44 -3.20 3.34
C GLN A 170 -14.41 -3.15 2.21
N GLU A 171 -14.78 -3.54 0.99
CA GLU A 171 -13.93 -3.36 -0.19
C GLU A 171 -13.61 -1.88 -0.42
N ARG A 172 -14.62 -1.01 -0.33
CA ARG A 172 -14.47 0.41 -0.65
C ARG A 172 -13.75 1.21 0.44
N PHE A 173 -14.10 0.98 1.70
CA PHE A 173 -13.70 1.80 2.84
C PHE A 173 -12.60 1.16 3.68
N GLY A 174 -12.37 -0.15 3.53
CA GLY A 174 -11.46 -0.91 4.38
C GLY A 174 -12.13 -1.46 5.63
N PRO A 175 -12.09 -2.78 5.88
CA PRO A 175 -12.74 -3.38 7.05
C PRO A 175 -12.18 -2.89 8.39
N TYR A 176 -10.90 -2.49 8.44
CA TYR A 176 -10.28 -1.96 9.66
C TYR A 176 -10.44 -0.46 9.74
N LEU A 177 -10.28 0.25 8.61
CA LEU A 177 -10.41 1.71 8.56
C LEU A 177 -11.82 2.18 8.92
N MET A 178 -12.86 1.50 8.42
CA MET A 178 -14.26 1.85 8.75
C MET A 178 -14.60 1.62 10.23
N ARG A 179 -13.88 0.70 10.89
CA ARG A 179 -14.08 0.36 12.29
C ARG A 179 -13.33 1.33 13.19
N GLU A 180 -12.11 1.70 12.82
CA GLU A 180 -11.28 2.63 13.56
C GLU A 180 -11.81 4.07 13.49
N GLN A 181 -12.33 4.48 12.31
CA GLN A 181 -12.85 5.83 12.08
C GLN A 181 -11.92 6.95 12.54
N SER A 182 -10.63 6.82 12.27
CA SER A 182 -9.65 7.84 12.64
C SER A 182 -10.00 9.21 12.04
N ALA A 183 -9.53 10.30 12.65
CA ALA A 183 -9.76 11.65 12.14
C ALA A 183 -9.32 11.81 10.66
N VAL A 184 -8.24 11.10 10.27
CA VAL A 184 -7.74 11.10 8.88
C VAL A 184 -8.70 10.35 7.93
N PHE A 185 -9.29 9.25 8.39
CA PHE A 185 -10.33 8.54 7.63
C PHE A 185 -11.56 9.41 7.41
N LEU A 186 -12.05 10.05 8.47
CA LEU A 186 -13.20 10.95 8.41
C LEU A 186 -12.94 12.12 7.45
N ASP A 187 -11.75 12.74 7.52
CA ASP A 187 -11.38 13.84 6.62
C ASP A 187 -11.27 13.39 5.15
N LYS A 188 -10.64 12.23 4.86
CA LYS A 188 -10.59 11.68 3.49
C LYS A 188 -11.99 11.60 2.88
N TRP A 189 -12.91 10.97 3.60
CA TRP A 189 -14.24 10.66 3.10
C TRP A 189 -15.19 11.86 3.12
N GLN A 190 -15.03 12.79 4.06
CA GLN A 190 -15.73 14.07 4.03
C GLN A 190 -15.31 14.90 2.81
N ARG A 191 -14.00 15.00 2.52
CA ARG A 191 -13.52 15.69 1.32
C ARG A 191 -14.01 15.02 0.04
N GLU A 192 -14.18 13.70 0.04
CA GLU A 192 -14.75 12.97 -1.09
C GLU A 192 -16.25 13.27 -1.26
N VAL A 193 -17.03 13.32 -0.17
CA VAL A 193 -18.43 13.77 -0.19
C VAL A 193 -18.53 15.17 -0.78
N ASP A 194 -17.72 16.13 -0.29
CA ASP A 194 -17.75 17.51 -0.77
C ASP A 194 -17.44 17.62 -2.26
N LYS A 195 -16.49 16.81 -2.76
CA LYS A 195 -16.18 16.73 -4.20
C LYS A 195 -17.35 16.17 -5.00
N LEU A 196 -17.96 15.08 -4.53
CA LEU A 196 -19.08 14.44 -5.19
C LEU A 196 -20.32 15.35 -5.20
N GLU A 197 -20.59 16.09 -4.12
CA GLU A 197 -21.69 17.06 -4.07
C GLU A 197 -21.47 18.22 -5.04
N LYS A 198 -20.24 18.75 -5.12
CA LYS A 198 -19.87 19.77 -6.12
C LYS A 198 -19.98 19.25 -7.56
N ALA A 199 -19.63 17.98 -7.80
CA ALA A 199 -19.79 17.36 -9.11
C ALA A 199 -21.28 17.17 -9.45
N LEU A 200 -22.08 16.68 -8.49
CA LEU A 200 -23.52 16.49 -8.64
C LEU A 200 -24.25 17.79 -9.00
N ALA A 201 -23.86 18.90 -8.39
CA ALA A 201 -24.42 20.22 -8.69
C ALA A 201 -24.19 20.67 -10.14
N LYS A 202 -23.18 20.12 -10.83
CA LYS A 202 -22.86 20.44 -12.23
C LYS A 202 -23.57 19.52 -13.24
N ILE A 203 -24.12 18.38 -12.80
CA ILE A 203 -24.82 17.45 -13.68
C ILE A 203 -26.22 18.01 -13.98
N PRO A 204 -26.64 18.14 -15.26
CA PRO A 204 -27.97 18.65 -15.60
C PRO A 204 -29.09 17.85 -14.93
N GLU A 205 -30.15 18.52 -14.44
CA GLU A 205 -31.27 17.87 -13.73
C GLU A 205 -31.96 16.78 -14.54
N LYS A 206 -32.00 16.93 -15.86
CA LYS A 206 -32.54 15.93 -16.80
C LYS A 206 -31.77 14.61 -16.81
N ASN A 207 -30.51 14.58 -16.36
CA ASN A 207 -29.70 13.36 -16.35
C ASN A 207 -29.92 12.56 -15.05
N LEU A 208 -31.14 12.03 -14.88
CA LEU A 208 -31.57 11.37 -13.64
C LEU A 208 -30.71 10.16 -13.27
N THR A 209 -30.28 9.37 -14.25
CA THR A 209 -29.47 8.16 -14.01
C THR A 209 -28.11 8.49 -13.39
N GLU A 210 -27.39 9.46 -13.97
CA GLU A 210 -26.07 9.86 -13.46
C GLU A 210 -26.20 10.52 -12.08
N ARG A 211 -27.21 11.39 -11.89
CA ARG A 211 -27.50 12.04 -10.61
C ARG A 211 -27.85 11.03 -9.51
N SER A 212 -28.68 10.03 -9.84
CA SER A 212 -29.07 8.98 -8.90
C SER A 212 -27.85 8.15 -8.45
N ALA A 213 -27.02 7.69 -9.39
CA ALA A 213 -25.82 6.93 -9.08
C ALA A 213 -24.85 7.72 -8.18
N MET A 214 -24.64 9.01 -8.46
CA MET A 214 -23.78 9.87 -7.65
C MET A 214 -24.38 10.15 -6.27
N SER A 215 -25.70 10.36 -6.18
CA SER A 215 -26.39 10.58 -4.90
C SER A 215 -26.34 9.33 -4.01
N GLN A 216 -26.47 8.14 -4.60
CA GLN A 216 -26.31 6.87 -3.88
C GLN A 216 -24.89 6.72 -3.33
N ARG A 217 -23.86 7.07 -4.12
CA ARG A 217 -22.47 7.05 -3.64
C ARG A 217 -22.24 8.01 -2.47
N ILE A 218 -22.80 9.22 -2.52
CA ILE A 218 -22.74 10.19 -1.42
C ILE A 218 -23.43 9.62 -0.18
N LYS A 219 -24.62 9.03 -0.34
CA LYS A 219 -25.38 8.41 0.76
C LYS A 219 -24.57 7.32 1.46
N GLN A 220 -23.97 6.41 0.68
CA GLN A 220 -23.12 5.33 1.21
C GLN A 220 -21.95 5.86 2.06
N ILE A 221 -21.26 6.91 1.58
CA ILE A 221 -20.15 7.49 2.35
C ILE A 221 -20.69 8.12 3.65
N LYS A 222 -21.80 8.86 3.60
CA LYS A 222 -22.41 9.46 4.78
C LYS A 222 -22.87 8.41 5.80
N GLU A 223 -23.41 7.29 5.35
CA GLU A 223 -23.80 6.17 6.22
C GLU A 223 -22.59 5.64 7.00
N VAL A 224 -21.47 5.38 6.32
CA VAL A 224 -20.23 4.95 6.98
C VAL A 224 -19.68 6.01 7.95
N LEU A 225 -19.71 7.29 7.57
CA LEU A 225 -19.27 8.40 8.44
C LEU A 225 -20.15 8.61 9.67
N HIS A 226 -21.42 8.17 9.64
CA HIS A 226 -22.35 8.29 10.76
C HIS A 226 -22.44 7.02 11.62
N ALA A 227 -22.03 5.87 11.10
CA ALA A 227 -22.09 4.59 11.81
C ALA A 227 -21.11 4.46 13.00
N GLY A 228 -20.10 5.33 13.12
CA GLY A 228 -19.18 5.35 14.27
C GLY A 228 -19.43 6.47 15.27
N LYS A 229 -20.62 7.10 15.24
CA LYS A 229 -21.14 7.90 16.35
C LYS A 229 -22.06 7.06 17.22
#